data_AF-A0A838FWT8-F1
#
_entry.id   AF-A0A838FWT8-F1
#
_cell.length_a   1.000
_cell.length_b   1.000
_cell.length_c   1.000
_cell.angle_alpha   90.00
_cell.angle_beta   90.00
_cell.angle_gamma   90.00
#
_symmetry.space_group_name_H-M   'P 1'
#
loop_
_entity.id
_entity.type
_entity.pdbx_description
1 polymer ?
#
loop_
_entity_poly.entity_id
_entity_poly.type
_entity_poly.pdbx_seq_one_letter_code
_entity_poly.pdbx_strand_id
1 'polypeptide(L)'
;MKRPTEAFRSPQLFDDGLGYVVISRFKADGRCEAGFFLVDVFCLGVKDGGFTSFSSFEDFEENLLNRIFHDAEPVRMTPAAGRKLIEDAVAYARDLGFAPGADYKKAGRVLGGITTVECGEKFVFGRGGKPFYIQGPSESPERCAWILQTLERRCGTGGYHYLAVADGEDLELLDEEAANGWSDGVPDREEAGSELAALQEMARREQAKRPETEVRINPAGRPKLSDRLALVAEPLLEMAPDHEAKKLIFQIAALAWNFSMIDPARSEKMLKDVRRIMPGAGVEAMFLTLAARAITLFPEEDRIILRVETDPPANGNIAVRVMSAMPGDQAEIEERESERREPALAR
;
A
#
# COMPACT_ATOMS: atom_id res chain seq x y z
N MET A 1 -30.35 -32.33 -5.80
CA MET A 1 -30.81 -31.04 -6.36
C MET A 1 -29.57 -30.24 -6.75
N LYS A 2 -29.49 -29.70 -7.97
CA LYS A 2 -28.30 -28.95 -8.42
C LYS A 2 -28.21 -27.63 -7.64
N ARG A 3 -27.09 -27.38 -6.96
CA ARG A 3 -26.85 -26.09 -6.29
C ARG A 3 -26.83 -24.97 -7.35
N PRO A 4 -27.44 -23.80 -7.07
CA PRO A 4 -27.40 -22.67 -7.99
C PRO A 4 -25.98 -22.08 -8.09
N THR A 5 -25.70 -21.33 -9.14
CA THR A 5 -24.49 -20.50 -9.22
C THR A 5 -24.50 -19.50 -8.07
N GLU A 6 -23.36 -19.35 -7.39
CA GLU A 6 -23.20 -18.42 -6.28
C GLU A 6 -22.11 -17.39 -6.63
N ALA A 7 -22.19 -16.22 -6.00
CA ALA A 7 -21.19 -15.17 -6.10
C ALA A 7 -20.95 -14.53 -4.74
N PHE A 8 -19.69 -14.19 -4.49
CA PHE A 8 -19.20 -13.64 -3.23
C PHE A 8 -18.22 -12.52 -3.51
N ARG A 9 -18.13 -11.54 -2.61
CA ARG A 9 -17.09 -10.52 -2.62
C ARG A 9 -16.50 -10.28 -1.24
N SER A 10 -15.30 -9.69 -1.20
CA SER A 10 -14.73 -9.15 0.03
C SER A 10 -15.67 -8.09 0.64
N PRO A 11 -15.89 -8.10 1.97
CA PRO A 11 -16.85 -7.22 2.62
C PRO A 11 -16.53 -5.73 2.43
N GLN A 12 -15.26 -5.34 2.52
CA GLN A 12 -14.77 -3.97 2.44
C GLN A 12 -14.25 -3.57 1.04
N LEU A 13 -14.57 -4.33 -0.01
CA LEU A 13 -14.05 -4.10 -1.38
C LEU A 13 -14.15 -2.62 -1.83
N PHE A 14 -15.27 -1.95 -1.55
CA PHE A 14 -15.49 -0.56 -1.98
C PHE A 14 -14.85 0.49 -1.06
N ASP A 15 -14.58 0.14 0.20
CA ASP A 15 -13.96 1.03 1.18
C ASP A 15 -12.42 1.00 1.05
N ASP A 16 -11.90 -0.20 0.84
CA ASP A 16 -10.47 -0.51 0.73
C ASP A 16 -9.95 -0.31 -0.71
N GLY A 17 -10.84 -0.42 -1.69
CA GLY A 17 -10.52 -0.30 -3.10
C GLY A 17 -9.96 -1.57 -3.73
N LEU A 18 -9.60 -2.58 -2.93
CA LEU A 18 -9.03 -3.84 -3.39
C LEU A 18 -9.70 -5.02 -2.66
N GLY A 19 -10.06 -6.06 -3.40
CA GLY A 19 -10.61 -7.27 -2.80
C GLY A 19 -11.00 -8.31 -3.81
N TYR A 20 -11.42 -9.48 -3.33
CA TYR A 20 -11.77 -10.59 -4.20
C TYR A 20 -13.26 -10.58 -4.57
N VAL A 21 -13.55 -11.00 -5.79
CA VAL A 21 -14.87 -11.46 -6.23
C VAL A 21 -14.72 -12.91 -6.65
N VAL A 22 -15.57 -13.79 -6.13
CA VAL A 22 -15.57 -15.23 -6.44
C VAL A 22 -16.93 -15.59 -7.02
N ILE A 23 -16.93 -16.30 -8.15
CA ILE A 23 -18.14 -16.87 -8.76
C ILE A 23 -17.95 -18.37 -8.88
N SER A 24 -18.96 -19.15 -8.48
CA SER A 24 -18.93 -20.60 -8.48
C SER A 24 -20.12 -21.21 -9.21
N ARG A 25 -19.90 -22.31 -9.92
CA ARG A 25 -20.93 -23.09 -10.63
C ARG A 25 -20.87 -24.53 -10.15
N PHE A 26 -22.03 -25.09 -9.84
CA PHE A 26 -22.12 -26.47 -9.39
C PHE A 26 -22.66 -27.38 -10.49
N LYS A 27 -22.08 -28.57 -10.59
CA LYS A 27 -22.54 -29.66 -11.47
C LYS A 27 -23.57 -30.53 -10.73
N ALA A 28 -24.31 -31.32 -11.48
CA ALA A 28 -25.33 -32.21 -10.91
C ALA A 28 -24.73 -33.30 -10.01
N ASP A 29 -23.46 -33.64 -10.21
CA ASP A 29 -22.68 -34.63 -9.46
C ASP A 29 -21.97 -34.05 -8.22
N GLY A 30 -22.24 -32.78 -7.87
CA GLY A 30 -21.68 -32.14 -6.68
C GLY A 30 -20.37 -31.39 -6.90
N ARG A 31 -19.69 -31.57 -8.05
CA ARG A 31 -18.46 -30.84 -8.37
C ARG A 31 -18.70 -29.34 -8.52
N CYS A 32 -17.70 -28.54 -8.17
CA CYS A 32 -17.73 -27.09 -8.28
C CYS A 32 -16.66 -26.59 -9.26
N GLU A 33 -16.99 -25.59 -10.06
CA GLU A 33 -16.02 -24.79 -10.84
C GLU A 33 -16.10 -23.35 -10.34
N ALA A 34 -14.97 -22.76 -9.97
CA ALA A 34 -14.92 -21.39 -9.48
C ALA A 34 -13.93 -20.54 -10.26
N GLY A 35 -14.32 -19.30 -10.52
CA GLY A 35 -13.42 -18.23 -10.90
C GLY A 35 -13.30 -17.22 -9.76
N PHE A 36 -12.08 -16.82 -9.44
CA PHE A 36 -11.80 -15.78 -8.47
C PHE A 36 -11.04 -14.64 -9.13
N PHE A 37 -11.32 -13.41 -8.72
CA PHE A 37 -10.82 -12.19 -9.35
C PHE A 37 -10.38 -11.24 -8.24
N LEU A 38 -9.12 -10.83 -8.24
CA LEU A 38 -8.65 -9.72 -7.41
C LEU A 38 -8.98 -8.42 -8.14
N VAL A 39 -9.94 -7.67 -7.60
CA VAL A 39 -10.52 -6.47 -8.21
C VAL A 39 -10.03 -5.24 -7.46
N ASP A 40 -9.40 -4.33 -8.19
CA ASP A 40 -9.10 -2.96 -7.80
C ASP A 40 -10.19 -2.03 -8.37
N VAL A 41 -11.07 -1.54 -7.49
CA VAL A 41 -12.18 -0.65 -7.88
C VAL A 41 -11.77 0.83 -7.88
N PHE A 42 -10.57 1.17 -7.42
CA PHE A 42 -10.09 2.55 -7.43
C PHE A 42 -9.30 2.91 -8.69
N CYS A 43 -8.62 1.94 -9.32
CA CYS A 43 -7.75 2.22 -10.46
C CYS A 43 -7.66 1.06 -11.47
N LEU A 44 -7.01 -0.04 -11.11
CA LEU A 44 -6.46 -0.98 -12.08
C LEU A 44 -7.46 -2.04 -12.59
N GLY A 45 -8.68 -2.09 -12.07
CA GLY A 45 -9.67 -3.09 -12.45
C GLY A 45 -9.25 -4.48 -11.97
N VAL A 46 -9.45 -5.52 -12.77
CA VAL A 46 -9.03 -6.88 -12.37
C VAL A 46 -7.50 -7.00 -12.49
N LYS A 47 -6.82 -7.07 -11.34
CA LYS A 47 -5.36 -7.19 -11.25
C LYS A 47 -4.87 -8.63 -11.45
N ASP A 48 -5.59 -9.59 -10.89
CA ASP A 48 -5.24 -11.01 -10.93
C ASP A 48 -6.51 -11.88 -10.83
N GLY A 49 -6.38 -13.17 -11.07
CA GLY A 49 -7.46 -14.12 -10.88
C GLY A 49 -7.09 -15.54 -11.25
N GLY A 50 -8.04 -16.44 -11.11
CA GLY A 50 -7.85 -17.83 -11.47
C GLY A 50 -9.15 -18.55 -11.73
N PHE A 51 -9.01 -19.75 -12.29
CA PHE A 51 -10.09 -20.69 -12.50
C PHE A 51 -9.66 -22.06 -12.02
N THR A 52 -10.48 -22.70 -11.20
CA THR A 52 -10.18 -24.00 -10.62
C THR A 52 -11.46 -24.83 -10.44
N SER A 53 -11.30 -26.14 -10.24
CA SER A 53 -12.39 -27.08 -10.02
C SER A 53 -12.19 -27.82 -8.71
N PHE A 54 -13.28 -28.08 -8.01
CA PHE A 54 -13.32 -28.76 -6.73
C PHE A 54 -14.23 -29.98 -6.83
N SER A 55 -13.90 -31.00 -6.03
CA SER A 55 -14.60 -32.28 -6.00
C SER A 55 -15.99 -32.18 -5.36
N SER A 56 -16.18 -31.26 -4.41
CA SER A 56 -17.45 -31.00 -3.73
C SER A 56 -17.62 -29.51 -3.36
N PHE A 57 -18.72 -29.19 -2.69
CA PHE A 57 -18.90 -27.85 -2.11
C PHE A 57 -17.97 -27.62 -0.92
N GLU A 58 -17.80 -28.62 -0.07
CA GLU A 58 -16.94 -28.58 1.12
C GLU A 58 -15.49 -28.33 0.69
N ASP A 59 -15.02 -29.03 -0.36
CA ASP A 59 -13.70 -28.81 -0.97
C ASP A 59 -13.55 -27.37 -1.51
N PHE A 60 -14.57 -26.83 -2.17
CA PHE A 60 -14.58 -25.43 -2.62
C PHE A 60 -14.55 -24.42 -1.46
N GLU A 61 -15.30 -24.69 -0.40
CA GLU A 61 -15.37 -23.83 0.78
C GLU A 61 -14.02 -23.81 1.51
N GLU A 62 -13.47 -24.99 1.81
CA GLU A 62 -12.19 -25.13 2.51
C GLU A 62 -11.00 -24.65 1.68
N ASN A 63 -10.91 -25.05 0.41
CA ASN A 63 -9.73 -24.79 -0.41
C ASN A 63 -9.78 -23.50 -1.22
N LEU A 64 -10.90 -22.76 -1.22
CA LEU A 64 -10.98 -21.45 -1.87
C LEU A 64 -11.60 -20.37 -0.99
N LEU A 65 -12.88 -20.52 -0.58
CA LEU A 65 -13.57 -19.44 0.12
C LEU A 65 -12.88 -19.09 1.44
N ASN A 66 -12.60 -20.09 2.27
CA ASN A 66 -11.95 -19.88 3.58
C ASN A 66 -10.53 -19.35 3.46
N ARG A 67 -9.85 -19.61 2.33
CA ARG A 67 -8.50 -19.09 2.08
C ARG A 67 -8.52 -17.65 1.59
N ILE A 68 -9.40 -17.34 0.64
CA ILE A 68 -9.55 -16.01 0.06
C ILE A 68 -10.16 -15.04 1.08
N PHE A 69 -11.10 -15.50 1.90
CA PHE A 69 -11.86 -14.71 2.87
C PHE A 69 -11.51 -15.06 4.32
N HIS A 70 -10.25 -15.45 4.58
CA HIS A 70 -9.81 -15.91 5.91
C HIS A 70 -10.00 -14.86 7.03
N ASP A 71 -9.95 -13.57 6.68
CA ASP A 71 -10.03 -12.46 7.65
C ASP A 71 -11.45 -11.97 7.94
N ALA A 72 -12.42 -12.29 7.08
CA ALA A 72 -13.79 -11.79 7.21
C ALA A 72 -14.78 -12.61 6.39
N GLU A 73 -16.01 -12.75 6.90
CA GLU A 73 -17.07 -13.46 6.20
C GLU A 73 -17.42 -12.78 4.86
N PRO A 74 -17.44 -13.51 3.73
CA PRO A 74 -17.70 -12.91 2.43
C PRO A 74 -19.13 -12.42 2.28
N VAL A 75 -19.31 -11.32 1.56
CA VAL A 75 -20.64 -10.81 1.22
C VAL A 75 -21.18 -11.54 0.00
N ARG A 76 -22.33 -12.19 0.15
CA ARG A 76 -23.06 -12.81 -0.96
C ARG A 76 -23.58 -11.76 -1.94
N MET A 77 -23.50 -12.07 -3.22
CA MET A 77 -24.03 -11.27 -4.32
C MET A 77 -24.84 -12.15 -5.27
N THR A 78 -25.69 -11.53 -6.09
CA THR A 78 -26.25 -12.26 -7.24
C THR A 78 -25.13 -12.54 -8.26
N PRO A 79 -25.16 -13.68 -8.99
CA PRO A 79 -24.16 -13.95 -10.03
C PRO A 79 -24.12 -12.86 -11.11
N ALA A 80 -25.28 -12.27 -11.43
CA ALA A 80 -25.37 -11.16 -12.37
C ALA A 80 -24.63 -9.90 -11.86
N ALA A 81 -24.80 -9.55 -10.58
CA ALA A 81 -24.08 -8.44 -9.96
C ALA A 81 -22.58 -8.69 -9.86
N GLY A 82 -22.16 -9.91 -9.51
CA GLY A 82 -20.75 -10.30 -9.50
C GLY A 82 -20.10 -10.17 -10.88
N ARG A 83 -20.76 -10.69 -11.93
CA ARG A 83 -20.30 -10.53 -13.32
C ARG A 83 -20.22 -9.05 -13.72
N LYS A 84 -21.28 -8.28 -13.43
CA LYS A 84 -21.35 -6.85 -13.75
C LYS A 84 -20.23 -6.06 -13.07
N LEU A 85 -19.98 -6.29 -11.78
CA LEU A 85 -18.89 -5.65 -11.04
C LEU A 85 -17.52 -5.92 -11.69
N ILE A 86 -17.26 -7.18 -12.05
CA ILE A 86 -16.00 -7.57 -12.71
C ILE A 86 -15.87 -6.89 -14.08
N GLU A 87 -16.92 -6.92 -14.91
CA GLU A 87 -16.90 -6.33 -16.25
C GLU A 87 -16.79 -4.80 -16.21
N ASP A 88 -17.51 -4.14 -15.30
CA ASP A 88 -17.48 -2.69 -15.11
C ASP A 88 -16.11 -2.23 -14.58
N ALA A 89 -15.49 -2.98 -13.65
CA ALA A 89 -14.14 -2.67 -13.15
C ALA A 89 -13.10 -2.75 -14.27
N VAL A 90 -13.21 -3.76 -15.15
CA VAL A 90 -12.35 -3.88 -16.33
C VAL A 90 -12.61 -2.75 -17.34
N ALA A 91 -13.87 -2.36 -17.54
CA ALA A 91 -14.21 -1.24 -18.43
C ALA A 91 -13.62 0.08 -17.90
N TYR A 92 -13.80 0.36 -16.61
CA TYR A 92 -13.21 1.52 -15.94
C TYR A 92 -11.70 1.57 -16.10
N ALA A 93 -10.99 0.47 -15.83
CA ALA A 93 -9.54 0.41 -15.97
C ALA A 93 -9.07 0.60 -17.43
N ARG A 94 -9.82 0.07 -18.41
CA ARG A 94 -9.55 0.29 -19.83
C ARG A 94 -9.68 1.74 -20.24
N ASP A 95 -10.67 2.45 -19.71
CA ASP A 95 -10.84 3.88 -19.95
C ASP A 95 -9.65 4.70 -19.41
N LEU A 96 -8.91 4.17 -18.44
CA LEU A 96 -7.67 4.73 -17.89
C LEU A 96 -6.40 4.29 -18.65
N GLY A 97 -6.51 3.34 -19.59
CA GLY A 97 -5.37 2.79 -20.35
C GLY A 97 -4.79 1.48 -19.80
N PHE A 98 -5.49 0.82 -18.87
CA PHE A 98 -5.04 -0.44 -18.29
C PHE A 98 -5.77 -1.66 -18.89
N ALA A 99 -5.00 -2.71 -19.14
CA ALA A 99 -5.53 -4.03 -19.49
C ALA A 99 -5.72 -4.86 -18.22
N PRO A 100 -6.73 -5.75 -18.18
CA PRO A 100 -6.89 -6.67 -17.05
C PRO A 100 -5.70 -7.64 -16.96
N GLY A 101 -5.46 -8.18 -15.77
CA GLY A 101 -4.41 -9.15 -15.49
C GLY A 101 -4.44 -10.36 -16.42
N ALA A 102 -3.27 -10.99 -16.62
CA ALA A 102 -3.08 -12.05 -17.61
C ALA A 102 -4.07 -13.23 -17.45
N ASP A 103 -4.42 -13.57 -16.20
CA ASP A 103 -5.32 -14.67 -15.89
C ASP A 103 -6.82 -14.30 -15.97
N TYR A 104 -7.18 -13.05 -16.24
CA TYR A 104 -8.58 -12.62 -16.35
C TYR A 104 -9.38 -13.45 -17.35
N LYS A 105 -8.81 -13.74 -18.53
CA LYS A 105 -9.47 -14.56 -19.56
C LYS A 105 -9.71 -16.00 -19.09
N LYS A 106 -8.79 -16.55 -18.29
CA LYS A 106 -8.90 -17.89 -17.71
C LYS A 106 -9.96 -17.91 -16.61
N ALA A 107 -9.91 -16.96 -15.68
CA ALA A 107 -10.89 -16.77 -14.61
C ALA A 107 -12.32 -16.56 -15.17
N GLY A 108 -12.42 -15.77 -16.24
CA GLY A 108 -13.67 -15.41 -16.93
C GLY A 108 -14.46 -16.59 -17.51
N ARG A 109 -13.88 -17.80 -17.60
CA ARG A 109 -14.60 -19.01 -18.02
C ARG A 109 -15.83 -19.31 -17.15
N VAL A 110 -15.78 -18.92 -15.88
CA VAL A 110 -16.90 -19.11 -14.94
C VAL A 110 -18.10 -18.22 -15.26
N LEU A 111 -17.89 -17.09 -15.95
CA LEU A 111 -18.92 -16.10 -16.27
C LEU A 111 -19.88 -16.55 -17.38
N GLY A 112 -19.52 -17.61 -18.12
CA GLY A 112 -20.33 -18.15 -19.21
C GLY A 112 -21.75 -18.51 -18.76
N GLY A 113 -22.74 -18.01 -19.49
CA GLY A 113 -24.17 -18.25 -19.23
C GLY A 113 -24.82 -17.31 -18.20
N ILE A 114 -24.06 -16.44 -17.53
CA ILE A 114 -24.61 -15.43 -16.60
C ILE A 114 -24.97 -14.18 -17.39
N THR A 115 -26.23 -13.73 -17.40
CA THR A 115 -26.61 -12.45 -18.02
C THR A 115 -26.57 -11.31 -17.00
N THR A 116 -26.19 -10.11 -17.44
CA THR A 116 -26.19 -8.88 -16.62
C THR A 116 -27.35 -7.94 -16.96
N VAL A 117 -28.18 -8.28 -17.96
CA VAL A 117 -29.24 -7.40 -18.50
C VAL A 117 -30.25 -6.95 -17.45
N GLU A 118 -30.59 -7.82 -16.50
CA GLU A 118 -31.56 -7.52 -15.42
C GLU A 118 -30.89 -7.00 -14.15
N CYS A 119 -29.56 -6.83 -14.15
CA CYS A 119 -28.84 -6.33 -12.97
C CYS A 119 -28.89 -4.80 -12.91
N GLY A 120 -29.75 -4.28 -12.02
CA GLY A 120 -29.90 -2.84 -11.78
C GLY A 120 -28.81 -2.21 -10.88
N GLU A 121 -27.88 -3.00 -10.34
CA GLU A 121 -26.84 -2.51 -9.44
C GLU A 121 -25.84 -1.60 -10.17
N LYS A 122 -25.50 -0.48 -9.53
CA LYS A 122 -24.51 0.48 -10.03
C LYS A 122 -23.31 0.48 -9.10
N PHE A 123 -22.12 0.31 -9.68
CA PHE A 123 -20.86 0.36 -8.96
C PHE A 123 -20.15 1.68 -9.28
N VAL A 124 -19.57 2.29 -8.26
CA VAL A 124 -18.77 3.52 -8.40
C VAL A 124 -17.31 3.12 -8.33
N PHE A 125 -16.53 3.60 -9.29
CA PHE A 125 -15.11 3.35 -9.39
C PHE A 125 -14.31 4.63 -9.18
N GLY A 126 -13.05 4.47 -8.79
CA GLY A 126 -12.23 5.58 -8.32
C GLY A 126 -12.58 5.99 -6.89
N ARG A 127 -11.86 6.99 -6.39
CA ARG A 127 -12.02 7.54 -5.07
C ARG A 127 -12.19 9.06 -5.16
N GLY A 128 -13.33 9.56 -4.68
CA GLY A 128 -13.66 10.98 -4.79
C GLY A 128 -13.78 11.46 -6.24
N GLY A 129 -14.22 10.58 -7.15
CA GLY A 129 -14.39 10.88 -8.57
C GLY A 129 -13.10 10.86 -9.40
N LYS A 130 -11.96 10.43 -8.83
CA LYS A 130 -10.68 10.30 -9.53
C LYS A 130 -10.10 8.90 -9.39
N PRO A 131 -9.26 8.43 -10.32
CA PRO A 131 -8.45 7.24 -10.12
C PRO A 131 -7.59 7.38 -8.87
N PHE A 132 -7.50 6.32 -8.08
CA PHE A 132 -6.61 6.26 -6.93
C PHE A 132 -5.79 4.98 -6.96
N TYR A 133 -4.53 5.09 -7.36
CA TYR A 133 -3.63 3.95 -7.44
C TYR A 133 -2.99 3.67 -6.07
N ILE A 134 -3.03 2.42 -5.61
CA ILE A 134 -2.30 1.97 -4.42
C ILE A 134 -1.34 0.87 -4.86
N GLN A 135 -0.04 1.06 -4.62
CA GLN A 135 0.97 0.07 -4.95
C GLN A 135 0.72 -1.20 -4.15
N GLY A 136 0.62 -2.32 -4.89
CA GLY A 136 0.54 -3.64 -4.29
C GLY A 136 1.90 -4.15 -3.83
N PRO A 137 1.96 -5.06 -2.85
CA PRO A 137 3.22 -5.55 -2.27
C PRO A 137 4.11 -6.31 -3.27
N SER A 138 3.58 -6.69 -4.44
CA SER A 138 4.31 -7.44 -5.47
C SER A 138 4.49 -6.67 -6.78
N GLU A 139 4.19 -5.36 -6.79
CA GLU A 139 4.40 -4.52 -7.97
C GLU A 139 5.82 -3.96 -7.99
N SER A 140 6.55 -4.25 -9.07
CA SER A 140 7.93 -3.76 -9.25
C SER A 140 7.97 -2.23 -9.43
N PRO A 141 9.10 -1.57 -9.14
CA PRO A 141 9.25 -0.13 -9.35
C PRO A 141 8.93 0.30 -10.79
N GLU A 142 9.36 -0.46 -11.79
CA GLU A 142 9.10 -0.17 -13.21
C GLU A 142 7.61 -0.26 -13.53
N ARG A 143 6.92 -1.23 -12.92
CA ARG A 143 5.47 -1.38 -13.06
C ARG A 143 4.76 -0.18 -12.45
N CYS A 144 5.17 0.27 -11.27
CA CYS A 144 4.62 1.44 -10.59
C CYS A 144 4.82 2.71 -11.41
N ALA A 145 6.04 2.95 -11.90
CA ALA A 145 6.37 4.09 -12.76
C ALA A 145 5.53 4.09 -14.04
N TRP A 146 5.37 2.93 -14.69
CA TRP A 146 4.52 2.80 -15.87
C TRP A 146 3.04 3.11 -15.58
N ILE A 147 2.51 2.67 -14.42
CA ILE A 147 1.13 2.98 -14.00
C ILE A 147 0.98 4.49 -13.81
N LEU A 148 1.88 5.13 -13.06
CA LEU A 148 1.84 6.57 -12.79
C LEU A 148 1.96 7.40 -14.07
N GLN A 149 2.90 7.07 -14.96
CA GLN A 149 3.01 7.74 -16.27
C GLN A 149 1.77 7.56 -17.14
N THR A 150 1.12 6.39 -17.08
CA THR A 150 -0.13 6.14 -17.81
C THR A 150 -1.26 7.01 -17.27
N LEU A 151 -1.38 7.12 -15.95
CA LEU A 151 -2.36 8.00 -15.30
C LEU A 151 -2.09 9.48 -15.62
N GLU A 152 -0.84 9.93 -15.57
CA GLU A 152 -0.47 11.31 -15.91
C GLU A 152 -0.82 11.63 -17.37
N ARG A 153 -0.44 10.77 -18.33
CA ARG A 153 -0.82 10.96 -19.74
C ARG A 153 -2.32 10.99 -19.97
N ARG A 154 -3.09 10.19 -19.20
CA ARG A 154 -4.53 10.01 -19.42
C ARG A 154 -5.39 11.03 -18.70
N CYS A 155 -5.02 11.38 -17.47
CA CYS A 155 -5.81 12.20 -16.56
C CYS A 155 -5.22 13.61 -16.38
N GLY A 156 -3.95 13.81 -16.73
CA GLY A 156 -3.21 15.04 -16.49
C GLY A 156 -2.85 15.25 -15.02
N THR A 157 -2.02 16.27 -14.79
CA THR A 157 -1.52 16.63 -13.47
C THR A 157 -2.68 16.92 -12.51
N GLY A 158 -2.68 16.24 -11.37
CA GLY A 158 -3.76 16.34 -10.37
C GLY A 158 -5.07 15.66 -10.76
N GLY A 159 -5.12 14.96 -11.91
CA GLY A 159 -6.27 14.18 -12.38
C GLY A 159 -6.45 12.82 -11.70
N TYR A 160 -5.47 12.38 -10.91
CA TYR A 160 -5.47 11.12 -10.17
C TYR A 160 -4.78 11.29 -8.81
N HIS A 161 -4.99 10.32 -7.92
CA HIS A 161 -4.25 10.19 -6.67
C HIS A 161 -3.42 8.90 -6.73
N TYR A 162 -2.36 8.83 -5.93
CA TYR A 162 -1.61 7.60 -5.75
C TYR A 162 -1.02 7.46 -4.35
N LEU A 163 -0.80 6.22 -3.94
CA LEU A 163 0.00 5.83 -2.79
C LEU A 163 0.97 4.75 -3.30
N ALA A 164 2.20 5.15 -3.58
CA ALA A 164 3.27 4.24 -3.95
C ALA A 164 4.37 4.33 -2.89
N VAL A 165 5.03 3.20 -2.62
CA VAL A 165 6.29 3.14 -1.90
C VAL A 165 7.29 3.89 -2.76
N ALA A 166 7.62 5.11 -2.36
CA ALA A 166 8.67 5.85 -3.00
C ALA A 166 9.99 5.12 -2.74
N ASP A 167 10.54 4.48 -3.77
CA ASP A 167 11.98 4.37 -3.86
C ASP A 167 12.51 5.80 -3.86
N GLY A 168 13.52 6.06 -3.04
CA GLY A 168 14.04 7.39 -2.74
C GLY A 168 14.80 8.05 -3.89
N GLU A 169 14.32 7.91 -5.13
CA GLU A 169 14.80 8.61 -6.31
C GLU A 169 13.61 9.30 -6.97
N ASP A 170 13.66 10.62 -6.88
CA ASP A 170 13.03 11.63 -7.70
C ASP A 170 12.06 11.13 -8.80
N LEU A 171 10.78 11.48 -8.67
CA LEU A 171 9.97 11.85 -9.84
C LEU A 171 10.47 13.22 -10.33
N GLU A 172 11.72 13.25 -10.79
CA GLU A 172 12.12 14.23 -11.78
C GLU A 172 11.46 13.78 -13.09
N LEU A 173 10.70 14.71 -13.68
CA LEU A 173 10.32 14.61 -15.08
C LEU A 173 11.61 14.41 -15.88
N LEU A 174 11.85 13.18 -16.34
CA LEU A 174 12.99 12.88 -17.20
C LEU A 174 12.80 13.65 -18.52
N ASP A 175 13.54 14.75 -18.66
CA ASP A 175 14.10 15.12 -19.96
C ASP A 175 15.17 14.08 -20.32
N GLU A 176 15.10 13.60 -21.56
CA GLU A 176 16.04 12.64 -22.13
C GLU A 176 17.46 13.23 -22.16
N GLU A 177 18.42 12.56 -21.51
CA GLU A 177 19.83 12.35 -21.95
C GLU A 177 20.75 12.11 -20.75
N ALA A 178 21.03 10.85 -20.42
CA ALA A 178 22.33 10.42 -19.88
C ALA A 178 22.39 8.88 -19.75
N ALA A 179 22.43 8.21 -20.90
CA ALA A 179 23.07 6.90 -20.95
C ALA A 179 24.59 7.13 -20.86
N ASN A 180 25.25 6.52 -19.86
CA ASN A 180 26.49 5.74 -19.99
C ASN A 180 27.29 5.69 -18.68
N GLY A 181 27.67 4.47 -18.27
CA GLY A 181 28.89 4.25 -17.47
C GLY A 181 28.73 3.28 -16.30
N TRP A 182 28.67 1.98 -16.57
CA TRP A 182 29.02 0.96 -15.58
C TRP A 182 30.52 0.64 -15.68
N SER A 183 31.20 0.51 -14.54
CA SER A 183 32.43 -0.29 -14.44
C SER A 183 32.54 -1.01 -13.09
N ASP A 184 32.94 -2.28 -13.18
CA ASP A 184 33.19 -3.32 -12.18
C ASP A 184 34.12 -2.96 -10.99
N GLY A 185 33.89 -3.61 -9.83
CA GLY A 185 34.98 -4.30 -9.10
C GLY A 185 35.15 -4.13 -7.57
N VAL A 186 34.62 -5.11 -6.81
CA VAL A 186 35.11 -5.79 -5.56
C VAL A 186 35.15 -5.04 -4.19
N PRO A 187 34.68 -5.65 -3.07
CA PRO A 187 34.35 -4.97 -1.80
C PRO A 187 35.39 -5.11 -0.66
N ASP A 188 35.03 -4.51 0.49
CA ASP A 188 35.55 -4.66 1.86
C ASP A 188 36.59 -3.65 2.37
N ARG A 189 36.07 -2.48 2.78
CA ARG A 189 36.51 -1.65 3.94
C ARG A 189 35.64 -0.39 4.19
N GLU A 190 34.54 -0.21 3.46
CA GLU A 190 33.77 1.04 3.38
C GLU A 190 32.46 1.12 4.20
N GLU A 191 32.06 0.11 4.99
CA GLU A 191 30.73 0.13 5.65
C GLU A 191 30.49 1.35 6.57
N ALA A 192 31.46 1.74 7.40
CA ALA A 192 31.30 2.90 8.30
C ALA A 192 31.38 4.26 7.56
N GLY A 193 32.13 4.32 6.45
CA GLY A 193 32.19 5.50 5.59
C GLY A 193 30.90 5.66 4.76
N SER A 194 30.33 4.54 4.34
CA SER A 194 29.06 4.45 3.59
C SER A 194 27.85 4.85 4.44
N GLU A 195 27.75 4.39 5.69
CA GLU A 195 26.63 4.76 6.57
C GLU A 195 26.62 6.27 6.89
N LEU A 196 27.79 6.84 7.20
CA LEU A 196 27.90 8.28 7.45
C LEU A 196 27.65 9.10 6.18
N ALA A 197 28.13 8.65 5.02
CA ALA A 197 27.85 9.30 3.74
C ALA A 197 26.36 9.29 3.41
N ALA A 198 25.66 8.16 3.63
CA ALA A 198 24.22 8.05 3.45
C ALA A 198 23.44 8.98 4.38
N LEU A 199 23.86 9.10 5.65
CA LEU A 199 23.27 10.04 6.61
C LEU A 199 23.55 11.51 6.23
N GLN A 200 24.75 11.80 5.71
CA GLN A 200 25.11 13.13 5.22
C GLN A 200 24.29 13.52 3.99
N GLU A 201 24.06 12.58 3.07
CA GLU A 201 23.24 12.82 1.89
C GLU A 201 21.76 13.02 2.26
N MET A 202 21.23 12.18 3.16
CA MET A 202 19.89 12.38 3.73
C MET A 202 19.76 13.77 4.38
N ALA A 203 20.75 14.18 5.18
CA ALA A 203 20.77 15.50 5.80
C ALA A 203 20.85 16.64 4.78
N ARG A 204 21.69 16.50 3.75
CA ARG A 204 21.86 17.48 2.67
C ARG A 204 20.56 17.70 1.90
N ARG A 205 19.84 16.62 1.56
CA ARG A 205 18.54 16.67 0.88
C ARG A 205 17.51 17.45 1.67
N GLU A 206 17.49 17.29 2.99
CA GLU A 206 16.57 18.06 3.83
C GLU A 206 17.00 19.51 4.04
N GLN A 207 18.30 19.77 4.26
CA GLN A 207 18.81 21.13 4.35
C GLN A 207 18.55 21.92 3.06
N ALA A 208 18.60 21.26 1.90
CA ALA A 208 18.25 21.87 0.62
C ALA A 208 16.78 22.27 0.52
N LYS A 209 15.87 21.46 1.09
CA LYS A 209 14.44 21.77 1.17
C LYS A 209 14.14 22.85 2.21
N ARG A 210 14.92 22.90 3.29
CA ARG A 210 14.70 23.77 4.47
C ARG A 210 16.03 24.35 4.98
N PRO A 211 16.56 25.38 4.32
CA PRO A 211 17.86 25.98 4.68
C PRO A 211 17.93 26.52 6.11
N GLU A 212 16.79 26.88 6.69
CA GLU A 212 16.63 27.40 8.04
C GLU A 212 16.59 26.34 9.14
N THR A 213 16.40 25.06 8.80
CA THR A 213 16.30 23.97 9.78
C THR A 213 17.70 23.51 10.19
N GLU A 214 17.97 23.38 11.48
CA GLU A 214 19.24 22.81 11.96
C GLU A 214 19.19 21.28 11.90
N VAL A 215 19.87 20.67 10.92
CA VAL A 215 19.97 19.21 10.82
C VAL A 215 21.18 18.70 11.60
N ARG A 216 20.94 17.78 12.55
CA ARG A 216 21.99 17.13 13.36
C ARG A 216 22.02 15.63 13.11
N ILE A 217 23.16 15.10 12.69
CA ILE A 217 23.38 13.66 12.55
C ILE A 217 23.87 13.10 13.89
N ASN A 218 23.12 12.15 14.46
CA ASN A 218 23.46 11.43 15.70
C ASN A 218 24.03 12.33 16.82
N PRO A 219 23.27 13.35 17.28
CA PRO A 219 23.77 14.29 18.29
C PRO A 219 24.17 13.58 19.58
N ALA A 220 25.30 14.00 20.16
CA ALA A 220 25.83 13.41 21.38
C ALA A 220 24.82 13.49 22.55
N GLY A 221 24.76 12.43 23.36
CA GLY A 221 23.84 12.34 24.50
C GLY A 221 22.40 11.97 24.15
N ARG A 222 22.07 11.74 22.87
CA ARG A 222 20.77 11.22 22.45
C ARG A 222 20.87 9.85 21.80
N PRO A 223 20.05 8.87 22.24
CA PRO A 223 19.97 7.58 21.56
C PRO A 223 19.45 7.71 20.12
N LYS A 224 19.97 6.87 19.22
CA LYS A 224 19.53 6.81 17.83
C LYS A 224 18.07 6.37 17.76
N LEU A 225 17.29 7.06 16.94
CA LEU A 225 15.86 6.72 16.77
C LEU A 225 15.67 5.46 15.93
N SER A 226 16.61 5.15 15.03
CA SER A 226 16.65 3.88 14.29
C SER A 226 16.69 2.67 15.22
N ASP A 227 17.53 2.71 16.26
CA ASP A 227 17.68 1.61 17.21
C ASP A 227 16.41 1.43 18.05
N ARG A 228 15.80 2.54 18.46
CA ARG A 228 14.51 2.53 19.17
C ARG A 228 13.39 1.99 18.31
N LEU A 229 13.32 2.43 17.05
CA LEU A 229 12.33 1.97 16.09
C LEU A 229 12.47 0.47 15.81
N ALA A 230 13.71 -0.04 15.73
CA ALA A 230 13.98 -1.47 15.61
C ALA A 230 13.44 -2.28 16.80
N LEU A 231 13.58 -1.78 18.04
CA LEU A 231 13.02 -2.43 19.23
C LEU A 231 11.48 -2.43 19.25
N VAL A 232 10.84 -1.38 18.70
CA VAL A 232 9.38 -1.36 18.50
C VAL A 232 8.98 -2.41 17.46
N ALA A 233 9.69 -2.48 16.35
CA ALA A 233 9.41 -3.37 15.21
C ALA A 233 9.79 -4.85 15.45
N GLU A 234 10.68 -5.13 16.40
CA GLU A 234 11.29 -6.43 16.68
C GLU A 234 10.33 -7.64 16.60
N PRO A 235 9.13 -7.64 17.24
CA PRO A 235 8.24 -8.80 17.21
C PRO A 235 7.80 -9.22 15.80
N LEU A 236 7.76 -8.27 14.87
CA LEU A 236 7.37 -8.51 13.49
C LEU A 236 8.58 -8.79 12.60
N LEU A 237 9.73 -8.18 12.92
CA LEU A 237 10.98 -8.37 12.17
C LEU A 237 11.47 -9.82 12.23
N GLU A 238 11.26 -10.51 13.35
CA GLU A 238 11.58 -11.94 13.50
C GLU A 238 10.73 -12.83 12.59
N MET A 239 9.49 -12.41 12.31
CA MET A 239 8.53 -13.16 11.49
C MET A 239 8.61 -12.78 10.00
N ALA A 240 9.40 -11.77 9.65
CA ALA A 240 9.48 -11.24 8.30
C ALA A 240 10.24 -12.19 7.36
N PRO A 241 9.63 -12.67 6.26
CA PRO A 241 10.22 -13.67 5.38
C PRO A 241 11.38 -13.13 4.51
N ASP A 242 11.40 -11.82 4.25
CA ASP A 242 12.35 -11.19 3.33
C ASP A 242 12.63 -9.71 3.70
N HIS A 243 13.46 -9.06 2.90
CA HIS A 243 13.87 -7.67 3.11
C HIS A 243 12.72 -6.68 2.88
N GLU A 244 11.85 -6.92 1.90
CA GLU A 244 10.70 -6.06 1.61
C GLU A 244 9.69 -6.07 2.75
N ALA A 245 9.42 -7.23 3.35
CA ALA A 245 8.61 -7.34 4.55
C ALA A 245 9.22 -6.56 5.72
N LYS A 246 10.55 -6.63 5.92
CA LYS A 246 11.24 -5.84 6.96
C LYS A 246 11.15 -4.34 6.70
N LYS A 247 11.34 -3.90 5.45
CA LYS A 247 11.18 -2.49 5.03
C LYS A 247 9.77 -1.98 5.35
N LEU A 248 8.73 -2.76 4.99
CA LEU A 248 7.35 -2.42 5.28
C LEU A 248 7.08 -2.33 6.80
N ILE A 249 7.60 -3.29 7.58
CA ILE A 249 7.46 -3.28 9.04
C ILE A 249 8.05 -2.00 9.65
N PHE A 250 9.22 -1.54 9.19
CA PHE A 250 9.82 -0.29 9.66
C PHE A 250 8.97 0.95 9.32
N GLN A 251 8.35 0.98 8.14
CA GLN A 251 7.43 2.04 7.75
C GLN A 251 6.17 2.06 8.62
N ILE A 252 5.57 0.89 8.87
CA ILE A 252 4.39 0.75 9.75
C ILE A 252 4.74 1.13 11.19
N ALA A 253 5.89 0.70 11.70
CA ALA A 253 6.35 1.04 13.04
C ALA A 253 6.54 2.55 13.20
N ALA A 254 7.05 3.26 12.18
CA ALA A 254 7.19 4.70 12.22
C ALA A 254 5.84 5.43 12.21
N LEU A 255 4.86 4.93 11.45
CA LEU A 255 3.49 5.46 11.50
C LEU A 255 2.85 5.23 12.88
N ALA A 256 3.03 4.04 13.45
CA ALA A 256 2.50 3.69 14.77
C ALA A 256 3.15 4.52 15.90
N TRP A 257 4.45 4.80 15.76
CA TRP A 257 5.20 5.71 16.62
C TRP A 257 4.65 7.13 16.57
N ASN A 258 4.46 7.69 15.38
CA ASN A 258 3.86 9.02 15.24
C ASN A 258 2.44 9.04 15.79
N PHE A 259 1.67 7.97 15.54
CA PHE A 259 0.32 7.81 16.07
C PHE A 259 0.25 7.87 17.59
N SER A 260 1.22 7.30 18.31
CA SER A 260 1.21 7.29 19.76
C SER A 260 1.41 8.66 20.41
N MET A 261 1.88 9.65 19.65
CA MET A 261 2.11 11.03 20.14
C MET A 261 0.96 11.99 19.80
N ILE A 262 -0.04 11.56 19.02
CA ILE A 262 -1.14 12.41 18.59
C ILE A 262 -2.26 12.42 19.63
N ASP A 263 -2.88 13.59 19.82
CA ASP A 263 -4.07 13.75 20.66
C ASP A 263 -5.18 12.75 20.30
N PRO A 264 -5.86 12.12 21.28
CA PRO A 264 -6.90 11.11 21.04
C PRO A 264 -7.98 11.49 20.01
N ALA A 265 -8.35 12.77 19.90
CA ALA A 265 -9.33 13.24 18.92
C ALA A 265 -8.80 13.22 17.47
N ARG A 266 -7.50 13.48 17.28
CA ARG A 266 -6.83 13.36 15.98
C ARG A 266 -6.50 11.90 15.64
N SER A 267 -6.28 11.07 16.67
CA SER A 267 -6.02 9.63 16.53
C SER A 267 -7.20 8.88 15.91
N GLU A 268 -8.45 9.28 16.16
CA GLU A 268 -9.60 8.63 15.51
C GLU A 268 -9.63 8.84 13.99
N LYS A 269 -9.29 10.05 13.53
CA LYS A 269 -9.18 10.36 12.10
C LYS A 269 -8.03 9.57 11.48
N MET A 270 -6.89 9.53 12.14
CA MET A 270 -5.73 8.79 11.64
C MET A 270 -5.94 7.28 11.64
N LEU A 271 -6.65 6.71 12.63
CA LEU A 271 -7.05 5.30 12.61
C LEU A 271 -8.01 4.99 11.47
N LYS A 272 -8.94 5.90 11.16
CA LYS A 272 -9.78 5.77 9.96
C LYS A 272 -8.92 5.78 8.70
N ASP A 273 -7.92 6.65 8.62
CA ASP A 273 -6.99 6.69 7.49
C ASP A 273 -6.10 5.44 7.42
N VAL A 274 -5.63 4.91 8.55
CA VAL A 274 -4.84 3.67 8.65
C VAL A 274 -5.67 2.47 8.23
N ARG A 275 -6.89 2.28 8.76
CA ARG A 275 -7.81 1.21 8.34
C ARG A 275 -8.09 1.24 6.84
N ARG A 276 -8.14 2.44 6.28
CA ARG A 276 -8.40 2.72 4.87
C ARG A 276 -7.18 2.50 3.97
N ILE A 277 -5.97 2.57 4.52
CA ILE A 277 -4.70 2.36 3.81
C ILE A 277 -4.20 0.92 3.98
N MET A 278 -4.46 0.32 5.14
CA MET A 278 -4.04 -1.01 5.56
C MET A 278 -5.24 -1.78 6.13
N PRO A 279 -6.09 -2.32 5.26
CA PRO A 279 -7.29 -3.04 5.69
C PRO A 279 -6.95 -4.43 6.26
N GLY A 280 -7.75 -4.88 7.23
CA GLY A 280 -7.62 -6.17 7.89
C GLY A 280 -7.55 -6.07 9.41
N ALA A 281 -8.38 -6.82 10.12
CA ALA A 281 -8.46 -6.78 11.58
C ALA A 281 -7.12 -7.12 12.27
N GLY A 282 -6.32 -8.01 11.65
CA GLY A 282 -4.97 -8.34 12.12
C GLY A 282 -3.96 -7.21 11.94
N VAL A 283 -4.07 -6.42 10.87
CA VAL A 283 -3.14 -5.32 10.56
C VAL A 283 -3.39 -4.12 11.47
N GLU A 284 -4.64 -3.82 11.78
CA GLU A 284 -4.99 -2.80 12.77
C GLU A 284 -4.51 -3.19 14.17
N ALA A 285 -4.76 -4.43 14.58
CA ALA A 285 -4.30 -4.93 15.88
C ALA A 285 -2.76 -4.88 15.98
N MET A 286 -2.06 -5.23 14.91
CA MET A 286 -0.61 -5.11 14.79
C MET A 286 -0.15 -3.67 14.90
N PHE A 287 -0.76 -2.73 14.16
CA PHE A 287 -0.46 -1.31 14.22
C PHE A 287 -0.63 -0.73 15.63
N LEU A 288 -1.77 -1.00 16.26
CA LEU A 288 -2.06 -0.57 17.63
C LEU A 288 -1.08 -1.20 18.64
N THR A 289 -0.66 -2.45 18.42
CA THR A 289 0.35 -3.12 19.25
C THR A 289 1.70 -2.42 19.15
N LEU A 290 2.14 -2.04 17.95
CA LEU A 290 3.38 -1.27 17.77
C LEU A 290 3.30 0.11 18.43
N ALA A 291 2.16 0.80 18.31
CA ALA A 291 1.94 2.09 18.95
C ALA A 291 2.00 1.99 20.49
N ALA A 292 1.33 0.99 21.08
CA ALA A 292 1.39 0.74 22.52
C ALA A 292 2.80 0.35 22.98
N ARG A 293 3.52 -0.42 22.17
CA ARG A 293 4.91 -0.80 22.44
C ARG A 293 5.85 0.40 22.40
N ALA A 294 5.67 1.35 21.47
CA ALA A 294 6.44 2.59 21.43
C ALA A 294 6.31 3.39 22.74
N ILE A 295 5.07 3.60 23.22
CA ILE A 295 4.80 4.29 24.50
C ILE A 295 5.44 3.54 25.67
N THR A 296 5.33 2.21 25.69
CA THR A 296 5.81 1.38 26.80
C THR A 296 7.34 1.37 26.89
N LEU A 297 8.02 1.25 25.75
CA LEU A 297 9.48 1.18 25.70
C LEU A 297 10.14 2.56 25.86
N PHE A 298 9.50 3.61 25.34
CA PHE A 298 10.09 4.95 25.24
C PHE A 298 9.10 6.05 25.66
N PRO A 299 8.64 6.07 26.93
CA PRO A 299 7.62 7.01 27.39
C PRO A 299 8.07 8.48 27.39
N GLU A 300 9.37 8.73 27.51
CA GLU A 300 9.97 10.08 27.54
C GLU A 300 10.39 10.57 26.14
N GLU A 301 10.06 9.81 25.10
CA GLU A 301 10.45 10.13 23.74
C GLU A 301 9.34 10.90 23.03
N ASP A 302 9.69 12.07 22.52
CA ASP A 302 8.77 13.03 21.93
C ASP A 302 9.11 13.32 20.45
N ARG A 303 10.19 12.73 19.92
CA ARG A 303 10.58 12.93 18.52
C ARG A 303 9.61 12.27 17.56
N ILE A 304 9.12 13.06 16.60
CA ILE A 304 8.27 12.60 15.50
C ILE A 304 9.15 12.13 14.36
N ILE A 305 8.85 10.95 13.82
CA ILE A 305 9.57 10.39 12.67
C ILE A 305 9.05 11.04 11.40
N LEU A 306 9.94 11.74 10.68
CA LEU A 306 9.63 12.35 9.39
C LEU A 306 9.82 11.37 8.24
N ARG A 307 10.85 10.52 8.34
CA ARG A 307 11.25 9.61 7.28
C ARG A 307 12.00 8.40 7.81
N VAL A 308 11.79 7.27 7.14
CA VAL A 308 12.55 6.04 7.34
C VAL A 308 13.09 5.60 5.99
N GLU A 309 14.39 5.34 5.91
CA GLU A 309 15.04 4.75 4.75
C GLU A 309 15.72 3.46 5.16
N THR A 310 15.71 2.49 4.26
CA THR A 310 16.32 1.18 4.49
C THR A 310 17.18 0.79 3.30
N ASP A 311 18.39 0.30 3.54
CA ASP A 311 19.22 -0.26 2.47
C ASP A 311 19.09 -1.78 2.38
N PRO A 312 19.28 -2.34 1.17
CA PRO A 312 19.57 -3.75 0.99
C PRO A 312 20.80 -4.14 1.82
N PRO A 313 20.79 -5.29 2.51
CA PRO A 313 21.82 -5.62 3.48
C PRO A 313 23.14 -6.00 2.79
N ALA A 314 24.28 -5.63 3.39
CA ALA A 314 25.57 -6.24 3.08
C ALA A 314 25.74 -7.63 3.75
N ASN A 315 24.98 -7.94 4.82
CA ASN A 315 25.17 -9.14 5.65
C ASN A 315 23.87 -9.70 6.31
N GLY A 316 22.72 -9.64 5.62
CA GLY A 316 21.43 -10.15 6.11
C GLY A 316 20.67 -9.28 7.13
N ASN A 317 21.30 -8.23 7.68
CA ASN A 317 20.67 -7.22 8.52
C ASN A 317 20.33 -5.95 7.73
N ILE A 318 19.07 -5.53 7.79
CA ILE A 318 18.59 -4.31 7.16
C ILE A 318 19.19 -3.09 7.87
N ALA A 319 19.88 -2.22 7.12
CA ALA A 319 20.33 -0.94 7.65
C ALA A 319 19.15 0.04 7.62
N VAL A 320 18.88 0.70 8.73
CA VAL A 320 17.73 1.61 8.88
C VAL A 320 18.22 2.99 9.28
N ARG A 321 17.85 3.99 8.49
CA ARG A 321 18.07 5.41 8.79
C ARG A 321 16.74 6.06 9.10
N VAL A 322 16.72 6.84 10.18
CA VAL A 322 15.53 7.53 10.63
C VAL A 322 15.84 9.00 10.76
N MET A 323 14.96 9.81 10.20
CA MET A 323 14.96 11.25 10.35
C MET A 323 13.77 11.66 11.21
N SER A 324 14.02 12.59 12.13
CA SER A 324 13.01 13.00 13.11
C SER A 324 13.11 14.47 13.45
N ALA A 325 12.00 15.06 13.88
CA ALA A 325 11.91 16.41 14.40
C ALA A 325 11.41 16.42 15.84
N MET A 326 11.66 17.53 16.55
CA MET A 326 11.05 17.77 17.86
C MET A 326 9.62 18.31 17.67
N PRO A 327 8.69 18.10 18.62
CA PRO A 327 7.31 18.57 18.51
C PRO A 327 7.18 20.09 18.31
N GLY A 328 8.11 20.88 18.88
CA GLY A 328 8.14 22.34 18.75
C GLY A 328 8.42 22.82 17.32
N ASP A 329 9.13 22.04 16.51
CA ASP A 329 9.46 22.41 15.13
C ASP A 329 8.22 22.31 14.22
N GLN A 330 7.26 21.42 14.55
CA GLN A 330 6.08 21.16 13.72
C GLN A 330 5.07 22.31 13.71
N ALA A 331 4.85 22.98 14.86
CA ALA A 331 3.92 24.10 14.96
C ALA A 331 4.40 25.31 14.13
N GLU A 332 5.70 25.62 14.18
CA GLU A 332 6.31 26.67 13.34
C GLU A 332 6.30 26.30 11.84
N ILE A 333 6.42 25.01 11.51
CA ILE A 333 6.32 24.52 10.12
C ILE A 333 4.89 24.66 9.59
N GLU A 334 3.87 24.24 10.35
CA GLU A 334 2.46 24.34 9.96
C GLU A 334 1.98 25.79 9.89
N GLU A 335 2.41 26.65 10.82
CA GLU A 335 2.10 28.09 10.83
C GLU A 335 2.73 28.79 9.61
N ARG A 336 4.02 28.55 9.31
CA ARG A 336 4.70 29.14 8.14
C ARG A 336 4.20 28.60 6.80
N GLU A 337 3.76 27.34 6.72
CA GLU A 337 3.12 26.80 5.51
C GLU A 337 1.70 27.36 5.33
N SER A 338 1.00 27.71 6.41
CA SER A 338 -0.28 28.42 6.35
C SER A 338 -0.11 29.88 5.91
N GLU A 339 0.93 30.56 6.40
CA GLU A 339 1.27 31.94 6.02
C GLU A 339 1.78 32.05 4.57
N ARG A 340 2.50 31.04 4.05
CA ARG A 340 2.87 30.98 2.62
C ARG A 340 1.68 30.76 1.69
N ARG A 341 0.52 30.31 2.20
CA ARG A 341 -0.72 30.11 1.41
C ARG A 341 -1.61 31.35 1.34
N GLU A 342 -1.39 32.38 2.18
CA GLU A 342 -2.02 33.70 2.06
C GLU A 342 -0.94 34.77 1.78
N PRO A 343 -0.68 35.12 0.51
CA PRO A 343 -1.53 36.11 -0.16
C PRO A 343 -1.61 35.95 -1.69
N ALA A 344 -2.77 35.53 -2.20
CA ALA A 344 -3.19 35.77 -3.58
C ALA A 344 -4.64 36.26 -3.71
N LEU A 345 -5.27 36.65 -2.59
CA LEU A 345 -6.62 37.23 -2.54
C LEU A 345 -6.58 38.63 -1.91
N ALA A 346 -5.66 39.46 -2.38
CA ALA A 346 -5.72 40.91 -2.17
C ALA A 346 -4.92 41.61 -3.27
N ARG A 347 -5.51 41.70 -4.48
CA ARG A 347 -5.29 42.79 -5.43
C ARG A 347 -6.36 42.79 -6.51
#